data_AF-A0A1E7FUB7-F1
#
_entry.id   AF-A0A1E7FUB7-F1
#
_cell.length_a   1.000
_cell.length_b   1.000
_cell.length_c   1.000
_cell.angle_alpha   90.00
_cell.angle_beta   90.00
_cell.angle_gamma   90.00
#
_symmetry.space_group_name_H-M   'P 1'
#
loop_
_entity.id
_entity.type
_entity.pdbx_description
1 polymer ?
#
loop_
_entity_poly.entity_id
_entity_poly.type
_entity_poly.pdbx_seq_one_letter_code
_entity_poly.pdbx_strand_id
1 'polypeptide(L)'
;MKVTSILFVGAAAITAVAAELKINIYEGPRECDESNKVKVGNKVGIHYTGTIDESSKNGILGQQFDSSRDRNIILDVTVGFGDLIDGWDIGLIGICKGAKAILVIPPEMGYGSSGVGDGDIIPGGATLKFDVEVVSVTEPPPQLNLFNELDIDQDDVLTPEEIHVHFRKENPNAEMPPDLMEKEDKNKDGVVSREEFGGPRMPWDICLEMLHGNSKSTEITVLKLTVLWLCQRPRNLELEGYNDDKGNEEL
;
A
#
# COMPACT_ATOMS: atom_id res chain seq x y z
N MET A 1 37.22 -34.72 -51.45
CA MET A 1 37.15 -33.37 -50.86
C MET A 1 36.02 -33.38 -49.83
N LYS A 2 36.34 -33.09 -48.56
CA LYS A 2 35.40 -33.02 -47.43
C LYS A 2 34.69 -31.66 -47.45
N VAL A 3 33.37 -31.63 -47.34
CA VAL A 3 32.64 -30.44 -46.86
C VAL A 3 31.48 -30.93 -46.01
N THR A 4 31.62 -30.82 -44.69
CA THR A 4 30.56 -31.11 -43.72
C THR A 4 30.05 -29.76 -43.24
N SER A 5 28.87 -29.35 -43.70
CA SER A 5 28.24 -28.10 -43.27
C SER A 5 27.73 -28.23 -41.84
N ILE A 6 28.29 -27.43 -40.93
CA ILE A 6 27.80 -27.28 -39.57
C ILE A 6 26.87 -26.05 -39.56
N LEU A 7 25.58 -26.29 -39.36
CA LEU A 7 24.59 -25.24 -39.09
C LEU A 7 24.72 -24.83 -37.62
N PHE A 8 25.23 -23.61 -37.39
CA PHE A 8 25.12 -22.94 -36.10
C PHE A 8 23.73 -22.30 -35.99
N VAL A 9 22.86 -22.87 -35.16
CA VAL A 9 21.65 -22.17 -34.71
C VAL A 9 22.05 -21.33 -33.50
N GLY A 10 22.26 -20.03 -33.72
CA GLY A 10 22.50 -19.08 -32.63
C GLY A 10 21.20 -18.82 -31.88
N ALA A 11 21.14 -19.19 -30.60
CA ALA A 11 20.07 -18.77 -29.70
C ALA A 11 20.27 -17.30 -29.33
N ALA A 12 19.44 -16.40 -29.86
CA ALA A 12 19.37 -15.03 -29.39
C ALA A 12 18.61 -15.03 -28.06
N ALA A 13 19.30 -14.80 -26.95
CA ALA A 13 18.67 -14.55 -25.66
C ALA A 13 17.97 -13.18 -25.72
N ILE A 14 16.65 -13.19 -25.68
CA ILE A 14 15.84 -11.96 -25.58
C ILE A 14 15.90 -11.54 -24.12
N THR A 15 16.72 -10.54 -23.80
CA THR A 15 16.67 -9.89 -22.49
C THR A 15 15.43 -9.01 -22.46
N ALA A 16 14.39 -9.42 -21.72
CA ALA A 16 13.26 -8.56 -21.41
C ALA A 16 13.76 -7.44 -20.48
N VAL A 17 13.69 -6.19 -20.96
CA VAL A 17 13.90 -5.01 -20.11
C VAL A 17 12.63 -4.83 -19.29
N ALA A 18 12.73 -4.95 -17.97
CA ALA A 18 11.63 -4.61 -17.07
C ALA A 18 11.33 -3.12 -17.23
N ALA A 19 10.07 -2.78 -17.50
CA ALA A 19 9.66 -1.38 -17.60
C ALA A 19 9.51 -0.81 -16.18
N GLU A 20 10.02 0.40 -15.96
CA GLU A 20 9.97 1.08 -14.66
C GLU A 20 8.82 2.10 -14.60
N LEU A 21 8.29 2.32 -13.39
CA LEU A 21 7.34 3.39 -13.10
C LEU A 21 7.95 4.77 -13.42
N LYS A 22 7.23 5.60 -14.18
CA LYS A 22 7.67 6.98 -14.48
C LYS A 22 6.67 7.98 -13.93
N ILE A 23 7.18 8.98 -13.22
CA ILE A 23 6.41 10.05 -12.61
C ILE A 23 6.86 11.37 -13.22
N ASN A 24 5.92 12.16 -13.76
CA ASN A 24 6.22 13.46 -14.34
C ASN A 24 5.22 14.52 -13.86
N ILE A 25 5.65 15.38 -12.94
CA ILE A 25 4.87 16.55 -12.49
C ILE A 25 4.96 17.64 -13.55
N TYR A 26 3.85 17.87 -14.24
CA TYR A 26 3.78 18.80 -15.38
C TYR A 26 3.09 20.14 -15.04
N GLU A 27 2.30 20.19 -13.97
CA GLU A 27 1.61 21.41 -13.52
C GLU A 27 1.54 21.46 -11.98
N GLY A 28 1.54 22.68 -11.42
CA GLY A 28 1.45 22.91 -9.97
C GLY A 28 2.79 22.84 -9.23
N PRO A 29 2.77 22.86 -7.89
CA PRO A 29 3.98 22.92 -7.06
C PRO A 29 4.77 21.61 -7.11
N ARG A 30 6.10 21.71 -7.27
CA ARG A 30 7.02 20.58 -7.16
C ARG A 30 7.57 20.38 -5.75
N GLU A 31 7.61 21.47 -4.98
CA GLU A 31 8.01 21.50 -3.58
C GLU A 31 6.90 22.17 -2.78
N CYS A 32 6.68 21.69 -1.56
CA CYS A 32 5.67 22.16 -0.64
C CYS A 32 6.04 21.75 0.79
N ASP A 33 5.36 22.35 1.77
CA ASP A 33 5.51 21.97 3.16
C ASP A 33 5.11 20.50 3.40
N GLU A 34 5.69 19.87 4.41
CA GLU A 34 5.45 18.46 4.79
C GLU A 34 3.97 18.12 5.06
N SER A 35 3.13 19.11 5.38
CA SER A 35 1.69 18.93 5.57
C SER A 35 0.90 18.85 4.27
N ASN A 36 1.46 19.32 3.16
CA ASN A 36 0.86 19.31 1.82
C ASN A 36 1.53 18.28 0.89
N LYS A 37 2.59 17.61 1.35
CA LYS A 37 3.30 16.57 0.61
C LYS A 37 2.67 15.22 0.92
N VAL A 38 2.35 14.44 -0.11
CA VAL A 38 1.80 13.09 0.07
C VAL A 38 2.86 12.19 0.72
N LYS A 39 2.50 11.59 1.86
CA LYS A 39 3.34 10.64 2.61
C LYS A 39 2.61 9.30 2.77
N VAL A 40 3.39 8.27 3.08
CA VAL A 40 2.86 6.94 3.43
C VAL A 40 1.81 7.07 4.54
N GLY A 41 0.67 6.42 4.32
CA GLY A 41 -0.49 6.40 5.19
C GLY A 41 -1.43 7.60 5.09
N ASN A 42 -1.12 8.62 4.28
CA ASN A 42 -2.04 9.73 4.05
C ASN A 42 -3.29 9.27 3.29
N LYS A 43 -4.42 9.90 3.65
CA LYS A 43 -5.61 9.90 2.81
C LYS A 43 -5.49 11.02 1.80
N VAL A 44 -5.49 10.67 0.53
CA VAL A 44 -5.25 11.56 -0.60
C VAL A 44 -6.51 11.60 -1.47
N GLY A 45 -7.08 12.78 -1.63
CA GLY A 45 -8.17 13.00 -2.58
C GLY A 45 -7.60 13.38 -3.93
N ILE A 46 -7.92 12.61 -4.98
CA ILE A 46 -7.41 12.84 -6.32
C ILE A 46 -8.51 12.94 -7.36
N HIS A 47 -8.24 13.71 -8.41
CA HIS A 47 -8.82 13.46 -9.72
C HIS A 47 -7.83 12.67 -10.56
N TYR A 48 -8.35 11.74 -11.36
CA TYR A 48 -7.56 11.01 -12.34
C TYR A 48 -8.32 10.75 -13.64
N THR A 49 -7.56 10.52 -14.70
CA THR A 49 -7.98 9.88 -15.96
C THR A 49 -6.95 8.80 -16.32
N GLY A 50 -7.41 7.57 -16.52
CA GLY A 50 -6.61 6.42 -16.91
C GLY A 50 -6.79 6.05 -18.38
N THR A 51 -5.68 5.94 -19.11
CA THR A 51 -5.65 5.52 -20.51
C THR A 51 -4.61 4.43 -20.74
N ILE A 52 -4.76 3.64 -21.81
CA ILE A 52 -3.66 2.79 -22.29
C ILE A 52 -2.52 3.68 -22.80
N ASP A 53 -1.30 3.49 -22.29
CA ASP A 53 -0.15 4.32 -22.66
C ASP A 53 0.32 4.05 -24.10
N GLU A 54 0.91 5.05 -24.75
CA GLU A 54 1.44 4.96 -26.12
C GLU A 54 2.57 3.92 -26.25
N SER A 55 3.30 3.64 -25.17
CA SER A 55 4.34 2.60 -25.14
C SER A 55 3.81 1.20 -24.87
N SER A 56 2.50 1.05 -24.60
CA SER A 56 1.90 -0.24 -24.33
C SER A 56 2.00 -1.18 -25.54
N LYS A 57 2.31 -2.45 -25.29
CA LYS A 57 2.30 -3.51 -26.32
C LYS A 57 0.91 -4.11 -26.52
N ASN A 58 -0.01 -3.85 -25.60
CA ASN A 58 -1.35 -4.43 -25.56
C ASN A 58 -2.41 -3.32 -25.42
N GLY A 59 -3.58 -3.56 -26.03
CA GLY A 59 -4.71 -2.64 -26.02
C GLY A 59 -4.67 -1.55 -27.08
N ILE A 60 -5.70 -0.69 -27.05
CA ILE A 60 -5.85 0.43 -27.97
C ILE A 60 -5.15 1.64 -27.35
N LEU A 61 -4.04 2.08 -27.94
CA LEU A 61 -3.25 3.20 -27.44
C LEU A 61 -4.10 4.46 -27.28
N GLY A 62 -3.91 5.16 -26.16
CA GLY A 62 -4.67 6.37 -25.82
C GLY A 62 -6.14 6.13 -25.45
N GLN A 63 -6.63 4.90 -25.50
CA GLN A 63 -8.00 4.59 -25.10
C GLN A 63 -8.15 4.82 -23.59
N GLN A 64 -9.09 5.70 -23.24
CA GLN A 64 -9.51 5.89 -21.85
C GLN A 64 -10.31 4.67 -21.40
N PHE A 65 -9.92 4.10 -20.26
CA PHE A 65 -10.68 3.03 -19.60
C PHE A 65 -11.44 3.54 -18.38
N ASP A 66 -10.97 4.62 -17.74
CA ASP A 66 -11.64 5.19 -16.58
C ASP A 66 -11.28 6.67 -16.33
N SER A 67 -12.20 7.44 -15.76
CA SER A 67 -11.95 8.80 -15.26
C SER A 67 -12.86 9.16 -14.10
N SER A 68 -12.27 9.71 -13.04
CA SER A 68 -13.01 10.32 -11.93
C SER A 68 -13.88 11.51 -12.37
N ARG A 69 -13.45 12.22 -13.42
CA ARG A 69 -14.10 13.45 -13.88
C ARG A 69 -15.41 13.16 -14.61
N ASP A 70 -15.50 12.04 -15.32
CA ASP A 70 -16.73 11.58 -15.97
C ASP A 70 -17.85 11.30 -14.95
N ARG A 71 -17.46 10.91 -13.74
CA ARG A 71 -18.37 10.70 -12.61
C ARG A 71 -18.55 11.95 -11.75
N ASN A 72 -17.78 13.00 -11.99
CA ASN A 72 -17.75 14.21 -11.17
C ASN A 72 -17.54 13.93 -9.67
N ILE A 73 -16.64 12.99 -9.36
CA ILE A 73 -16.26 12.62 -8.00
C ILE A 73 -14.76 12.80 -7.79
N ILE A 74 -14.37 13.16 -6.57
CA ILE A 74 -12.99 13.04 -6.11
C ILE A 74 -12.85 11.62 -5.57
N LEU A 75 -11.80 10.91 -5.97
CA LEU A 75 -11.49 9.60 -5.42
C LEU A 75 -10.56 9.78 -4.22
N ASP A 76 -11.01 9.36 -3.05
CA ASP A 76 -10.16 9.27 -1.87
C ASP A 76 -9.44 7.92 -1.85
N VAL A 77 -8.12 7.96 -1.70
CA VAL A 77 -7.28 6.76 -1.58
C VAL A 77 -6.34 6.88 -0.38
N THR A 78 -5.95 5.76 0.20
CA THR A 78 -4.88 5.70 1.20
C THR A 78 -3.65 5.10 0.55
N VAL A 79 -2.51 5.81 0.62
CA VAL A 79 -1.28 5.43 -0.10
C VAL A 79 -0.25 4.78 0.83
N GLY A 80 0.52 3.83 0.30
CA GLY A 80 1.66 3.17 0.95
C GLY A 80 1.29 1.95 1.81
N PHE A 81 0.11 1.36 1.64
CA PHE A 81 -0.33 0.16 2.36
C PHE A 81 -0.60 -1.06 1.47
N GLY A 82 -0.46 -0.94 0.15
CA GLY A 82 -0.75 -2.04 -0.78
C GLY A 82 -2.23 -2.29 -1.06
N ASP A 83 -3.11 -1.36 -0.69
CA ASP A 83 -4.55 -1.42 -1.02
C ASP A 83 -4.86 -0.93 -2.44
N LEU A 84 -3.87 -0.29 -3.09
CA LEU A 84 -3.93 0.20 -4.46
C LEU A 84 -3.03 -0.67 -5.35
N ILE A 85 -3.09 -0.45 -6.67
CA ILE A 85 -2.03 -0.95 -7.55
C ILE A 85 -0.71 -0.29 -7.16
N ASP A 86 0.39 -1.05 -7.19
CA ASP A 86 1.72 -0.58 -6.72
C ASP A 86 2.15 0.73 -7.37
N GLY A 87 1.82 0.95 -8.65
CA GLY A 87 2.15 2.17 -9.36
C GLY A 87 1.47 3.43 -8.81
N TRP A 88 0.30 3.30 -8.17
CA TRP A 88 -0.33 4.40 -7.43
C TRP A 88 0.21 4.49 -6.01
N ASP A 89 0.33 3.34 -5.35
CA ASP A 89 0.76 3.26 -3.95
C ASP A 89 2.14 3.90 -3.74
N ILE A 90 3.04 3.73 -4.72
CA ILE A 90 4.37 4.33 -4.75
C ILE A 90 4.36 5.65 -5.52
N GLY A 91 3.68 5.71 -6.67
CA GLY A 91 3.78 6.84 -7.60
C GLY A 91 3.17 8.15 -7.13
N LEU A 92 2.28 8.11 -6.14
CA LEU A 92 1.67 9.30 -5.55
C LEU A 92 2.52 9.92 -4.42
N ILE A 93 3.43 9.15 -3.83
CA ILE A 93 4.27 9.61 -2.71
C ILE A 93 5.16 10.76 -3.17
N GLY A 94 5.23 11.81 -2.35
CA GLY A 94 6.05 13.00 -2.61
C GLY A 94 5.39 14.05 -3.51
N ILE A 95 4.25 13.75 -4.15
CA ILE A 95 3.50 14.74 -4.93
C ILE A 95 2.84 15.75 -3.98
N CYS A 96 2.94 17.03 -4.33
CA CYS A 96 2.33 18.11 -3.55
C CYS A 96 0.84 18.27 -3.87
N LYS A 97 0.06 18.63 -2.85
CA LYS A 97 -1.31 19.10 -3.02
C LYS A 97 -1.38 20.22 -4.06
N GLY A 98 -2.33 20.11 -4.98
CA GLY A 98 -2.56 21.02 -6.10
C GLY A 98 -1.69 20.73 -7.34
N ALA A 99 -0.77 19.76 -7.27
CA ALA A 99 0.03 19.36 -8.41
C ALA A 99 -0.69 18.36 -9.31
N LYS A 100 -0.33 18.37 -10.59
CA LYS A 100 -0.76 17.39 -11.59
C LYS A 100 0.44 16.63 -12.12
N ALA A 101 0.30 15.32 -12.21
CA ALA A 101 1.35 14.41 -12.61
C ALA A 101 0.85 13.35 -13.59
N ILE A 102 1.72 12.97 -14.51
CA ILE A 102 1.55 11.76 -15.31
C ILE A 102 2.30 10.62 -14.62
N LEU A 103 1.59 9.52 -14.35
CA LEU A 103 2.15 8.25 -13.93
C LEU A 103 2.08 7.27 -15.10
N VAL A 104 3.22 6.80 -15.60
CA VAL A 104 3.28 5.70 -16.56
C VAL A 104 3.63 4.43 -15.81
N ILE A 105 2.66 3.53 -15.74
CA ILE A 105 2.68 2.36 -14.87
C ILE A 105 2.86 1.10 -15.73
N PRO A 106 3.97 0.37 -15.57
CA PRO A 106 4.19 -0.91 -16.24
C PRO A 106 3.18 -1.96 -15.74
N PRO A 107 2.87 -3.00 -16.53
CA PRO A 107 1.86 -3.97 -16.15
C PRO A 107 2.14 -4.67 -14.82
N GLU A 108 3.41 -4.90 -14.47
CA GLU A 108 3.83 -5.52 -13.21
C GLU A 108 3.44 -4.71 -11.97
N MET A 109 3.29 -3.38 -12.11
CA MET A 109 2.84 -2.46 -11.04
C MET A 109 1.39 -2.00 -11.24
N GLY A 110 0.66 -2.64 -12.16
CA GLY A 110 -0.71 -2.34 -12.52
C GLY A 110 -1.60 -3.58 -12.38
N TYR A 111 -2.21 -4.01 -13.48
CA TYR A 111 -3.13 -5.16 -13.50
C TYR A 111 -2.51 -6.47 -14.04
N GLY A 112 -1.18 -6.50 -14.19
CA GLY A 112 -0.42 -7.68 -14.58
C GLY A 112 -0.85 -8.27 -15.92
N SER A 113 -0.62 -9.57 -16.09
CA SER A 113 -0.99 -10.33 -17.29
C SER A 113 -2.50 -10.61 -17.39
N SER A 114 -3.26 -10.47 -16.31
CA SER A 114 -4.70 -10.72 -16.29
C SER A 114 -5.52 -9.55 -16.83
N GLY A 115 -5.08 -8.31 -16.58
CA GLY A 115 -5.85 -7.13 -16.95
C GLY A 115 -7.15 -7.00 -16.14
N VAL A 116 -8.17 -6.37 -16.72
CA VAL A 116 -9.48 -6.12 -16.09
C VAL A 116 -10.62 -6.44 -17.05
N GLY A 117 -11.67 -7.10 -16.54
CA GLY A 117 -12.88 -7.44 -17.29
C GLY A 117 -12.61 -8.43 -18.42
N ASP A 118 -11.88 -9.52 -18.13
CA ASP A 118 -11.44 -10.52 -19.11
C ASP A 118 -10.60 -9.95 -20.28
N GLY A 119 -10.03 -8.75 -20.08
CA GLY A 119 -9.22 -8.03 -21.06
C GLY A 119 -9.96 -6.98 -21.87
N ASP A 120 -11.28 -6.84 -21.70
CA ASP A 120 -12.09 -5.88 -22.46
C ASP A 120 -11.93 -4.42 -21.98
N ILE A 121 -11.69 -4.22 -20.68
CA ILE A 121 -11.53 -2.88 -20.10
C ILE A 121 -10.05 -2.49 -20.09
N ILE A 122 -9.22 -3.38 -19.54
CA ILE A 122 -7.76 -3.24 -19.56
C ILE A 122 -7.19 -4.58 -20.02
N PRO A 123 -6.53 -4.62 -21.18
CA PRO A 123 -5.89 -5.84 -21.65
C PRO A 123 -4.75 -6.28 -20.73
N GLY A 124 -4.58 -7.60 -20.61
CA GLY A 124 -3.44 -8.18 -19.91
C GLY A 124 -2.10 -7.67 -20.47
N GLY A 125 -1.17 -7.33 -19.58
CA GLY A 125 0.15 -6.84 -19.95
C GLY A 125 0.16 -5.42 -20.55
N ALA A 126 -0.91 -4.64 -20.37
CA ALA A 126 -0.96 -3.26 -20.83
C ALA A 126 -0.15 -2.32 -19.91
N THR A 127 0.58 -1.39 -20.52
CA THR A 127 1.17 -0.24 -19.81
C THR A 127 0.12 0.85 -19.70
N LEU A 128 -0.03 1.41 -18.51
CA LEU A 128 -1.09 2.38 -18.20
C LEU A 128 -0.51 3.78 -18.08
N LYS A 129 -1.28 4.78 -18.48
CA LYS A 129 -0.98 6.19 -18.23
C LYS A 129 -2.10 6.76 -17.38
N PHE A 130 -1.76 7.29 -16.22
CA PHE A 130 -2.67 8.04 -15.37
C PHE A 130 -2.27 9.50 -15.37
N ASP A 131 -3.22 10.37 -15.71
CA ASP A 131 -3.14 11.81 -15.46
C ASP A 131 -3.85 12.09 -14.14
N VAL A 132 -3.08 12.46 -13.11
CA VAL A 132 -3.56 12.61 -11.74
C VAL A 132 -3.39 14.04 -11.28
N GLU A 133 -4.39 14.55 -10.55
CA GLU A 133 -4.37 15.81 -9.83
C GLU A 133 -4.60 15.54 -8.33
N VAL A 134 -3.67 15.96 -7.48
CA VAL A 134 -3.82 15.84 -6.02
C VAL A 134 -4.64 17.01 -5.51
N VAL A 135 -5.85 16.75 -5.03
CA VAL A 135 -6.80 17.79 -4.57
C VAL A 135 -6.67 18.01 -3.06
N SER A 136 -6.49 16.94 -2.29
CA SER A 136 -6.33 16.99 -0.83
C SER A 136 -5.30 16.00 -0.34
N VAL A 137 -4.60 16.38 0.73
CA VAL A 137 -3.71 15.52 1.50
C VAL A 137 -4.15 15.66 2.94
N THR A 138 -4.51 14.54 3.56
CA THR A 138 -4.94 14.49 4.96
C THR A 138 -4.07 13.44 5.64
N GLU A 139 -3.37 13.85 6.69
CA GLU A 139 -2.66 12.88 7.53
C GLU A 139 -3.67 11.90 8.13
N PRO A 140 -3.31 10.61 8.24
CA PRO A 140 -4.16 9.70 8.97
C PRO A 140 -4.33 10.26 10.39
N PRO A 141 -5.49 10.04 11.04
CA PRO A 141 -5.62 10.35 12.45
C PRO A 141 -4.43 9.69 13.17
N PRO A 142 -3.85 10.35 14.20
CA PRO A 142 -2.74 9.79 14.95
C PRO A 142 -3.10 8.35 15.29
N GLN A 143 -2.36 7.41 14.73
CA GLN A 143 -2.54 6.02 15.12
C GLN A 143 -2.27 6.00 16.61
N LEU A 144 -3.23 5.52 17.38
CA LEU A 144 -3.08 5.41 18.82
C LEU A 144 -1.73 4.71 19.05
N ASN A 145 -0.84 5.33 19.82
CA ASN A 145 0.39 4.66 20.24
C ASN A 145 -0.01 3.62 21.28
N LEU A 146 -0.72 2.58 20.83
CA LEU A 146 -1.29 1.54 21.68
C LEU A 146 -0.16 0.89 22.50
N PHE A 147 1.04 0.77 21.90
CA PHE A 147 2.24 0.38 22.63
C PHE A 147 2.46 1.25 23.88
N ASN A 148 2.53 2.58 23.74
CA ASN A 148 2.74 3.49 24.87
C ASN A 148 1.54 3.54 25.85
N GLU A 149 0.35 3.13 25.43
CA GLU A 149 -0.81 3.02 26.32
C GLU A 149 -0.83 1.69 27.10
N LEU A 150 -0.23 0.65 26.53
CA LEU A 150 -0.07 -0.67 27.13
C LEU A 150 1.17 -0.72 28.03
N ASP A 151 2.26 -0.05 27.64
CA ASP A 151 3.50 0.11 28.38
C ASP A 151 3.28 1.10 29.53
N ILE A 152 2.84 0.55 30.67
CA ILE A 152 2.39 1.35 31.81
C ILE A 152 3.58 1.96 32.54
N ASP A 153 4.71 1.24 32.58
CA ASP A 153 5.91 1.67 33.28
C ASP A 153 6.98 2.33 32.39
N GLN A 154 6.74 2.41 31.08
CA GLN A 154 7.53 3.12 30.08
C GLN A 154 8.94 2.54 29.93
N ASP A 155 9.07 1.22 29.96
CA ASP A 155 10.33 0.51 29.82
C ASP A 155 10.60 0.00 28.38
N ASP A 156 9.75 0.39 27.42
CA ASP A 156 9.80 0.04 25.99
C ASP A 156 9.64 -1.48 25.72
N VAL A 157 9.11 -2.25 26.68
CA VAL A 157 8.66 -3.63 26.49
C VAL A 157 7.25 -3.83 27.01
N LEU A 158 6.50 -4.77 26.43
CA LEU A 158 5.17 -5.13 26.92
C LEU A 158 5.22 -6.49 27.59
N THR A 159 4.97 -6.49 28.89
CA THR A 159 4.79 -7.72 29.65
C THR A 159 3.40 -8.32 29.42
N PRO A 160 3.23 -9.65 29.58
CA PRO A 160 1.92 -10.29 29.59
C PRO A 160 0.94 -9.62 30.57
N GLU A 161 1.44 -9.15 31.71
CA GLU A 161 0.68 -8.48 32.75
C GLU A 161 0.10 -7.14 32.30
N GLU A 162 0.91 -6.30 31.66
CA GLU A 162 0.50 -5.00 31.14
C GLU A 162 -0.58 -5.13 30.07
N ILE A 163 -0.37 -6.07 29.14
CA ILE A 163 -1.34 -6.44 28.12
C ILE A 163 -2.64 -6.90 28.79
N HIS A 164 -2.56 -7.78 29.79
CA HIS A 164 -3.72 -8.33 30.50
C HIS A 164 -4.48 -7.27 31.33
N VAL A 165 -3.79 -6.28 31.90
CA VAL A 165 -4.44 -5.15 32.60
C VAL A 165 -5.32 -4.37 31.63
N HIS A 166 -4.86 -4.14 30.40
CA HIS A 166 -5.65 -3.45 29.39
C HIS A 166 -6.89 -4.26 28.97
N PHE A 167 -6.76 -5.57 28.71
CA PHE A 167 -7.90 -6.44 28.37
C PHE A 167 -8.99 -6.42 29.45
N ARG A 168 -8.61 -6.43 30.73
CA ARG A 168 -9.55 -6.38 31.85
C ARG A 168 -10.21 -5.01 32.03
N LYS A 169 -9.56 -3.93 31.59
CA LYS A 169 -10.11 -2.57 31.64
C LYS A 169 -11.27 -2.40 30.66
N GLU A 170 -11.15 -2.99 29.48
CA GLU A 170 -12.19 -2.99 28.45
C GLU A 170 -13.31 -4.01 28.75
N ASN A 171 -12.95 -5.19 29.28
CA ASN A 171 -13.91 -6.20 29.71
C ASN A 171 -13.38 -6.94 30.95
N PRO A 172 -14.00 -6.78 32.14
CA PRO A 172 -13.52 -7.40 33.38
C PRO A 172 -13.35 -8.92 33.36
N ASN A 173 -14.04 -9.60 32.43
CA ASN A 173 -13.99 -11.05 32.26
C ASN A 173 -13.17 -11.48 31.03
N ALA A 174 -12.49 -10.56 30.34
CA ALA A 174 -11.63 -10.91 29.22
C ALA A 174 -10.36 -11.59 29.73
N GLU A 175 -10.11 -12.79 29.21
CA GLU A 175 -8.82 -13.45 29.32
C GLU A 175 -7.96 -13.05 28.12
N MET A 176 -6.66 -12.92 28.36
CA MET A 176 -5.70 -12.71 27.28
C MET A 176 -5.73 -13.94 26.35
N PRO A 177 -5.88 -13.77 25.02
CA PRO A 177 -5.83 -14.88 24.09
C PRO A 177 -4.51 -15.66 24.26
N PRO A 178 -4.56 -17.00 24.39
CA PRO A 178 -3.38 -17.81 24.69
C PRO A 178 -2.29 -17.69 23.61
N ASP A 179 -2.71 -17.49 22.35
CA ASP A 179 -1.82 -17.40 21.20
C ASP A 179 -1.23 -16.00 20.99
N LEU A 180 -1.55 -15.01 21.84
CA LEU A 180 -1.12 -13.63 21.63
C LEU A 180 0.41 -13.51 21.77
N MET A 181 0.95 -13.96 22.89
CA MET A 181 2.40 -13.94 23.12
C MET A 181 3.13 -14.82 22.11
N GLU A 182 2.58 -15.98 21.75
CA GLU A 182 3.22 -16.87 20.74
C GLU A 182 3.38 -16.20 19.36
N LYS A 183 2.50 -15.25 19.01
CA LYS A 183 2.53 -14.56 17.72
C LYS A 183 3.37 -13.28 17.75
N GLU A 184 3.32 -12.57 18.87
CA GLU A 184 3.94 -11.24 19.00
C GLU A 184 5.37 -11.34 19.55
N ASP A 185 5.64 -12.21 20.53
CA ASP A 185 6.99 -12.49 21.05
C ASP A 185 7.77 -13.40 20.06
N LYS A 186 8.36 -12.76 19.06
CA LYS A 186 9.08 -13.43 17.96
C LYS A 186 10.40 -14.01 18.44
N ASN A 187 11.07 -13.31 19.34
CA ASN A 187 12.38 -13.68 19.85
C ASN A 187 12.28 -14.71 21.02
N LYS A 188 11.08 -14.91 21.57
CA LYS A 188 10.72 -15.83 22.66
C LYS A 188 11.36 -15.48 24.01
N ASP A 189 11.51 -14.19 24.31
CA ASP A 189 12.07 -13.68 25.56
C ASP A 189 11.02 -13.46 26.66
N GLY A 190 9.74 -13.65 26.34
CA GLY A 190 8.61 -13.54 27.26
C GLY A 190 8.00 -12.14 27.35
N VAL A 191 8.52 -11.18 26.60
CA VAL A 191 7.94 -9.83 26.46
C VAL A 191 7.71 -9.52 24.97
N VAL A 192 6.99 -8.44 24.69
CA VAL A 192 6.81 -7.94 23.32
C VAL A 192 7.50 -6.59 23.25
N SER A 193 8.67 -6.55 22.60
CA SER A 193 9.38 -5.31 22.31
C SER A 193 8.62 -4.42 21.32
N ARG A 194 9.04 -3.17 21.22
CA ARG A 194 8.47 -2.20 20.28
C ARG A 194 8.54 -2.66 18.82
N GLU A 195 9.59 -3.39 18.46
CA GLU A 195 9.83 -3.94 17.12
C GLU A 195 9.01 -5.21 16.85
N GLU A 196 8.62 -5.91 17.92
CA GLU A 196 7.80 -7.10 17.87
C GLU A 196 6.31 -6.78 17.76
N PHE A 197 5.89 -5.73 18.45
CA PHE A 197 4.50 -5.31 18.56
C PHE A 197 3.81 -5.12 17.20
N GLY A 198 2.91 -6.05 16.89
CA GLY A 198 2.24 -6.13 15.60
C GLY A 198 1.14 -5.11 15.34
N GLY A 199 0.61 -4.46 16.40
CA GLY A 199 -0.39 -3.37 16.39
C GLY A 199 -1.66 -3.59 15.54
N PRO A 200 -2.70 -2.74 15.66
CA PRO A 200 -3.76 -2.70 14.66
C PRO A 200 -3.21 -2.20 13.31
N ARG A 201 -3.34 -3.01 12.25
CA ARG A 201 -2.73 -2.77 10.92
C ARG A 201 -3.68 -2.16 9.88
N MET A 202 -4.60 -1.27 10.29
CA MET A 202 -5.53 -0.56 9.40
C MET A 202 -5.88 0.82 9.96
N PRO A 203 -6.21 1.83 9.13
CA PRO A 203 -6.76 3.09 9.59
C PRO A 203 -8.01 2.83 10.45
N TRP A 204 -8.01 3.35 11.67
CA TRP A 204 -9.01 3.13 12.72
C TRP A 204 -10.46 3.35 12.25
N ASP A 205 -10.64 4.27 11.29
CA ASP A 205 -11.91 4.67 10.70
C ASP A 205 -12.65 3.50 10.00
N ILE A 206 -11.92 2.63 9.29
CA ILE A 206 -12.49 1.48 8.57
C ILE A 206 -12.82 0.34 9.53
N CYS A 207 -12.03 0.20 10.60
CA CYS A 207 -12.28 -0.79 11.66
C CYS A 207 -13.54 -0.42 12.46
N LEU A 208 -13.71 0.88 12.77
CA LEU A 208 -14.88 1.43 13.44
C LEU A 208 -16.18 1.24 12.65
N GLU A 209 -16.18 1.45 11.33
CA GLU A 209 -17.37 1.25 10.50
C GLU A 209 -17.83 -0.22 10.47
N MET A 210 -16.89 -1.18 10.42
CA MET A 210 -17.24 -2.61 10.49
C MET A 210 -17.69 -3.05 11.89
N LEU A 211 -17.19 -2.40 12.96
CA LEU A 211 -17.61 -2.66 14.33
C LEU A 211 -18.96 -2.02 14.68
N HIS A 212 -19.32 -0.92 14.03
CA HIS A 212 -20.55 -0.15 14.24
C HIS A 212 -21.63 -0.41 13.16
N GLY A 213 -21.33 -1.24 12.16
CA GLY A 213 -22.24 -1.72 11.12
C GLY A 213 -23.41 -2.53 11.67
N ASN A 214 -24.48 -1.80 11.98
CA ASN A 214 -25.87 -2.17 12.26
C ASN A 214 -26.24 -3.68 12.12
N SER A 215 -26.20 -4.44 13.21
CA SER A 215 -27.03 -5.63 13.35
C SER A 215 -27.40 -5.86 14.82
N LYS A 216 -28.70 -5.69 15.11
CA LYS A 216 -29.30 -6.05 16.40
C LYS A 216 -29.38 -7.58 16.51
N SER A 217 -28.30 -8.25 16.92
CA SER A 217 -28.33 -9.69 17.22
C SER A 217 -27.25 -10.06 18.22
N THR A 218 -27.57 -10.87 19.21
CA THR A 218 -26.67 -11.39 20.25
C THR A 218 -25.54 -12.32 19.75
N GLU A 219 -25.33 -12.43 18.44
CA GLU A 219 -24.18 -13.11 17.79
C GLU A 219 -22.93 -12.21 17.63
N ILE A 220 -22.94 -11.02 18.24
CA ILE A 220 -21.92 -9.98 18.05
C ILE A 220 -20.50 -10.38 18.52
N THR A 221 -20.33 -11.30 19.47
CA THR A 221 -18.99 -11.56 20.05
C THR A 221 -18.07 -12.35 19.13
N VAL A 222 -18.60 -13.34 18.40
CA VAL A 222 -17.80 -14.17 17.48
C VAL A 222 -17.49 -13.38 16.21
N LEU A 223 -18.47 -12.64 15.66
CA LEU A 223 -18.25 -11.78 14.49
C LEU A 223 -17.26 -10.64 14.76
N LYS A 224 -17.28 -10.02 15.94
CA LYS A 224 -16.30 -8.98 16.32
C LYS A 224 -14.87 -9.52 16.43
N LEU A 225 -14.69 -10.74 16.96
CA LEU A 225 -13.39 -11.39 17.05
C LEU A 225 -12.90 -11.88 15.67
N THR A 226 -13.79 -12.36 14.81
CA THR A 226 -13.45 -12.75 13.43
C THR A 226 -13.08 -11.54 12.56
N VAL A 227 -13.74 -10.39 12.76
CA VAL A 227 -13.39 -9.13 12.09
C VAL A 227 -12.05 -8.57 12.61
N LEU A 228 -11.77 -8.70 13.91
CA LEU A 228 -10.43 -8.44 14.47
C LEU A 228 -9.36 -9.32 13.81
N TRP A 229 -9.67 -10.60 13.56
CA TRP A 229 -8.77 -11.57 12.95
C TRP A 229 -8.55 -11.34 11.44
N LEU A 230 -9.58 -10.87 10.72
CA LEU A 230 -9.49 -10.52 9.30
C LEU A 230 -8.64 -9.26 9.04
N CYS A 231 -8.38 -8.42 10.06
CA CYS A 231 -7.48 -7.26 9.96
C CYS A 231 -5.98 -7.62 9.97
N GLN A 232 -5.60 -8.89 10.07
CA GLN A 232 -4.21 -9.34 10.09
C GLN A 232 -3.90 -10.26 8.88
N ARG A 233 -3.45 -9.67 7.77
CA ARG A 233 -2.66 -10.43 6.76
C ARG A 233 -1.15 -10.13 6.93
N PRO A 234 -0.25 -11.10 6.69
CA PRO A 234 1.19 -10.92 6.81
C PRO A 234 1.82 -10.32 5.54
N ARG A 235 2.82 -9.44 5.71
CA ARG A 235 3.78 -9.06 4.65
C ARG A 235 4.78 -10.19 4.47
N ASN A 236 4.79 -10.82 3.31
CA ASN A 236 6.03 -11.29 2.70
C ASN A 236 6.33 -10.35 1.54
N LEU A 237 7.24 -9.40 1.77
CA LEU A 237 8.06 -8.74 0.75
C LEU A 237 9.09 -7.90 1.50
N GLU A 238 10.29 -8.48 1.63
CA GLU A 238 11.51 -7.77 1.95
C GLU A 238 11.70 -6.65 0.91
N LEU A 239 11.68 -5.40 1.35
CA LEU A 239 12.20 -4.28 0.57
C LEU A 239 13.62 -4.00 1.07
N GLU A 240 14.59 -4.78 0.57
CA GLU A 240 15.97 -4.31 0.53
C GLU A 240 16.06 -3.20 -0.53
N GLY A 241 16.51 -2.02 -0.10
CA GLY A 241 17.15 -1.05 -1.00
C GLY A 241 16.32 0.16 -1.43
N TYR A 242 16.03 1.07 -0.49
CA TYR A 242 15.95 2.50 -0.82
C TYR A 242 16.94 3.25 0.09
N ASN A 243 18.19 3.34 -0.38
CA ASN A 243 19.20 4.18 0.24
C ASN A 243 19.01 5.62 -0.26
N ASP A 244 18.45 6.44 0.60
CA ASP A 244 18.52 7.89 0.51
C ASP A 244 19.79 8.31 1.26
N ASP A 245 20.91 8.47 0.54
CA ASP A 245 22.09 9.18 1.03
C ASP A 245 23.16 9.33 -0.06
N LYS A 246 23.23 10.53 -0.65
CA LYS A 246 24.41 11.41 -0.59
C LYS A 246 24.29 12.56 -1.60
N GLY A 247 24.01 13.74 -1.07
CA GLY A 247 24.42 14.98 -1.69
C GLY A 247 25.94 15.18 -1.61
N ASN A 248 26.43 16.01 -2.53
CA ASN A 248 27.66 16.80 -2.54
C ASN A 248 29.01 16.07 -2.38
N GLU A 249 29.86 16.15 -3.41
CA GLU A 249 31.04 17.03 -3.39
C GLU A 249 31.69 17.15 -4.78
N GLU A 250 32.38 18.27 -4.95
CA GLU A 250 33.06 18.78 -6.13
C GLU A 250 34.16 17.84 -6.68
N LEU A 251 34.28 17.78 -8.02
CA LEU A 251 35.46 18.11 -8.84
C LEU A 251 35.28 17.62 -10.30
#